data_AF-A0A0M3HGS4-F1
#
_entry.id   AF-A0A0M3HGS4-F1
#
_cell.length_a   1.000
_cell.length_b   1.000
_cell.length_c   1.000
_cell.angle_alpha   90.00
_cell.angle_beta   90.00
_cell.angle_gamma   90.00
#
_symmetry.space_group_name_H-M   'P 1'
#
loop_
_entity.id
_entity.type
_entity.pdbx_description
1 polymer ?
#
loop_
_entity_poly.entity_id
_entity_poly.type
_entity_poly.pdbx_seq_one_letter_code
_entity_poly.pdbx_strand_id
1 'polypeptide(L)'
;MTGPAKPEQLGTQLARLHLHNIEKVYASDESCSFVGATRKNPPPIRQFGFHITTYSGYMPLINEWSENWVKYGDRQVLSLWPMLERKIPNYFVGCQIVPSLLHGDLWSGNYSYDDNGPGSEFNSLIYSR
;
A
#
# COMPACT_ATOMS: atom_id res chain seq x y z
N MET A 1 10.30 7.91 27.30
CA MET A 1 8.84 7.90 27.07
C MET A 1 8.49 6.55 26.48
N THR A 2 8.11 5.57 27.29
CA THR A 2 8.02 4.16 26.89
C THR A 2 6.83 3.50 27.59
N GLY A 3 5.73 3.37 26.87
CA GLY A 3 4.67 2.39 27.16
C GLY A 3 4.54 1.47 25.94
N PRO A 4 3.99 0.25 26.09
CA PRO A 4 3.81 -0.64 24.95
C PRO A 4 2.99 0.08 23.87
N ALA A 5 3.41 -0.04 22.62
CA ALA A 5 2.62 0.44 21.49
C ALA A 5 1.23 -0.20 21.60
N LYS A 6 0.17 0.62 21.65
CA LYS A 6 -1.20 0.13 21.70
C LYS A 6 -1.62 -0.18 20.25
N PRO A 7 -1.66 -1.45 19.82
CA PRO A 7 -1.87 -1.79 18.41
C PRO A 7 -3.22 -1.27 17.89
N GLU A 8 -4.23 -1.23 18.76
CA GLU A 8 -5.54 -0.64 18.49
C GLU A 8 -5.47 0.86 18.18
N GLN A 9 -4.63 1.61 18.89
CA GLN A 9 -4.46 3.04 18.65
C GLN A 9 -3.74 3.29 17.33
N LEU A 10 -2.71 2.49 17.02
CA LEU A 10 -2.03 2.54 15.74
C LEU A 10 -3.01 2.23 14.60
N GLY A 11 -3.75 1.14 14.71
CA GLY A 11 -4.77 0.75 13.72
C GLY A 11 -5.84 1.83 13.54
N THR A 12 -6.29 2.45 14.63
CA THR A 12 -7.26 3.56 14.57
C THR A 12 -6.70 4.80 13.86
N GLN A 13 -5.45 5.17 14.17
CA GLN A 13 -4.79 6.31 13.53
C GLN A 13 -4.53 6.05 12.04
N LEU A 14 -4.16 4.82 11.70
CA LEU A 14 -3.97 4.38 10.33
C LEU A 14 -5.29 4.47 9.54
N ALA A 15 -6.38 3.92 10.08
CA ALA A 15 -7.70 4.03 9.47
C ALA A 15 -8.14 5.49 9.24
N ARG A 16 -7.90 6.37 10.21
CA ARG A 16 -8.18 7.81 10.06
C ARG A 16 -7.33 8.47 8.98
N LEU A 17 -6.06 8.10 8.87
CA LEU A 17 -5.18 8.59 7.80
C LEU A 17 -5.73 8.22 6.42
N HIS A 18 -6.25 7.01 6.25
CA HIS A 18 -6.89 6.56 5.01
C HIS A 18 -8.17 7.35 4.68
N LEU A 19 -8.98 7.68 5.69
CA LEU A 19 -10.24 8.39 5.51
C LEU A 19 -10.08 9.90 5.29
N HIS A 20 -9.00 10.51 5.81
CA HIS A 20 -8.81 11.97 5.82
C HIS A 20 -8.99 12.64 4.45
N ASN A 21 -8.43 12.06 3.39
CA ASN A 21 -8.56 12.63 2.05
C ASN A 21 -9.96 12.38 1.45
N ILE A 22 -10.58 11.24 1.77
CA ILE A 22 -11.94 10.89 1.35
C ILE A 22 -12.95 11.88 1.97
N GLU A 23 -12.84 12.14 3.27
CA GLU A 23 -13.67 13.11 3.99
C GLU A 23 -13.56 14.52 3.39
N LYS A 24 -12.35 14.93 2.99
CA LYS A 24 -12.15 16.22 2.29
C LYS A 24 -12.81 16.29 0.92
N VAL A 25 -12.81 15.19 0.17
CA VAL A 25 -13.50 15.13 -1.13
C VAL A 25 -15.00 15.34 -0.93
N TYR A 26 -15.62 14.59 -0.02
CA TYR A 26 -17.04 14.73 0.29
C TYR A 26 -17.41 16.13 0.79
N ALA A 27 -16.65 16.69 1.74
CA ALA A 27 -16.90 18.04 2.25
C ALA A 27 -16.74 19.13 1.17
N SER A 28 -15.86 18.93 0.17
CA SER A 28 -15.69 19.85 -0.95
C SER A 28 -16.84 19.76 -1.96
N ASP A 29 -17.39 18.57 -2.18
CA ASP A 29 -18.50 18.35 -3.09
C ASP A 29 -19.81 18.92 -2.48
N GLU A 30 -20.00 18.83 -1.16
CA GLU A 30 -21.14 19.43 -0.44
C GLU A 30 -21.10 20.98 -0.36
N SER A 31 -19.90 21.58 -0.37
CA SER A 31 -19.73 23.04 -0.21
C SER A 31 -19.58 23.83 -1.51
N CYS A 32 -19.87 23.21 -2.66
CA CYS A 32 -19.88 23.84 -3.98
C CYS A 32 -20.98 24.92 -4.08
N SER A 33 -20.80 26.14 -3.51
CA SER A 33 -21.52 27.38 -3.89
C SER A 33 -21.19 28.70 -3.16
N PHE A 34 -20.27 28.80 -2.17
CA PHE A 34 -20.08 30.09 -1.45
C PHE A 34 -18.85 30.90 -1.91
N VAL A 35 -19.07 31.95 -2.69
CA VAL A 35 -18.03 32.90 -3.12
C VAL A 35 -17.61 33.78 -1.93
N GLY A 36 -16.41 33.54 -1.37
CA GLY A 36 -15.83 34.37 -0.30
C GLY A 36 -15.18 33.62 0.87
N ALA A 37 -15.27 32.28 0.91
CA ALA A 37 -14.66 31.50 1.99
C ALA A 37 -13.13 31.41 1.83
N THR A 38 -12.38 31.87 2.83
CA THR A 38 -10.93 31.67 2.94
C THR A 38 -10.63 30.19 3.20
N ARG A 39 -9.93 29.50 2.28
CA ARG A 39 -9.53 28.11 2.48
C ARG A 39 -8.44 28.03 3.56
N LYS A 40 -8.75 27.47 4.73
CA LYS A 40 -7.76 27.19 5.79
C LYS A 40 -6.88 25.95 5.52
N ASN A 41 -7.37 25.03 4.68
CA ASN A 41 -6.74 23.73 4.44
C ASN A 41 -6.43 23.53 2.94
N PRO A 42 -5.40 22.74 2.60
CA PRO A 42 -5.14 22.36 1.22
C PRO A 42 -6.32 21.58 0.64
N PRO A 43 -6.60 21.75 -0.67
CA PRO A 43 -7.70 21.06 -1.34
C PRO A 43 -7.55 19.53 -1.28
N PRO A 44 -8.65 18.78 -1.44
CA PRO A 44 -8.58 17.33 -1.55
C PRO A 44 -7.74 16.91 -2.76
N ILE A 45 -7.00 15.82 -2.59
CA ILE A 45 -6.19 15.22 -3.67
C ILE A 45 -7.05 14.19 -4.39
N ARG A 46 -7.20 14.34 -5.71
CA ARG A 46 -7.99 13.41 -6.55
C ARG A 46 -7.13 12.46 -7.38
N GLN A 47 -5.82 12.56 -7.26
CA GLN A 47 -4.83 11.76 -7.97
C GLN A 47 -4.15 10.77 -7.01
N PHE A 48 -3.62 9.69 -7.56
CA PHE A 48 -2.80 8.71 -6.86
C PHE A 48 -1.33 9.09 -7.01
N GLY A 49 -0.58 9.09 -5.91
CA GLY A 49 0.83 9.45 -5.90
C GLY A 49 1.30 9.92 -4.54
N PHE A 50 2.58 10.27 -4.46
CA PHE A 50 3.19 10.85 -3.27
C PHE A 50 3.87 12.18 -3.61
N HIS A 51 3.87 13.10 -2.65
CA HIS A 51 4.57 14.38 -2.78
C HIS A 51 6.11 14.24 -2.68
N ILE A 52 6.58 13.05 -2.33
CA ILE A 52 7.99 12.66 -2.29
C ILE A 52 8.19 11.35 -3.05
N THR A 53 9.39 11.16 -3.61
CA THR A 53 9.81 9.84 -4.07
C THR A 53 9.88 8.90 -2.88
N THR A 54 9.11 7.81 -2.91
CA THR A 54 9.22 6.75 -1.92
C THR A 54 10.14 5.65 -2.45
N TYR A 55 10.60 4.76 -1.56
CA TYR A 55 11.58 3.74 -1.88
C TYR A 55 11.13 2.38 -1.36
N SER A 56 11.43 1.32 -2.12
CA SER A 56 11.43 -0.05 -1.64
C SER A 56 12.89 -0.49 -1.51
N GLY A 57 13.41 -0.52 -0.28
CA GLY A 57 14.86 -0.64 -0.05
C GLY A 57 15.63 0.52 -0.70
N TYR A 58 16.57 0.19 -1.59
CA TYR A 58 17.35 1.20 -2.33
C TYR A 58 16.72 1.59 -3.68
N MET A 59 15.59 0.98 -4.07
CA MET A 59 14.95 1.23 -5.35
C MET A 59 13.91 2.36 -5.21
N PRO A 60 14.05 3.47 -5.95
CA PRO A 60 13.01 4.50 -5.98
C PRO A 60 11.75 3.94 -6.65
N LEU A 61 10.61 4.14 -6.01
CA LEU A 61 9.31 3.84 -6.57
C LEU A 61 8.86 5.06 -7.38
N ILE A 62 8.66 4.88 -8.69
CA ILE A 62 8.24 5.94 -9.60
C ILE A 62 6.76 6.24 -9.33
N ASN A 63 6.53 7.19 -8.41
CA ASN A 63 5.22 7.47 -7.85
C ASN A 63 4.64 8.82 -8.28
N GLU A 64 4.86 9.20 -9.53
CA GLU A 64 4.32 10.43 -10.08
C GLU A 64 2.78 10.46 -10.01
N TRP A 65 2.23 11.67 -9.89
CA TRP A 65 0.79 11.87 -9.79
C TRP A 65 0.05 11.35 -11.02
N SER A 66 -0.95 10.50 -10.81
CA SER A 66 -1.79 9.93 -11.86
C SER A 66 -3.27 9.96 -11.46
N GLU A 67 -4.16 10.26 -12.40
CA GLU A 67 -5.62 10.15 -12.19
C GLU A 67 -6.11 8.69 -12.19
N ASN A 68 -5.28 7.75 -12.66
CA ASN A 68 -5.65 6.35 -12.82
C ASN A 68 -4.64 5.45 -12.10
N TRP A 69 -5.12 4.79 -11.04
CA TRP A 69 -4.32 3.84 -10.25
C TRP A 69 -3.83 2.64 -11.09
N VAL A 70 -4.56 2.22 -12.12
CA VAL A 70 -4.17 1.12 -13.02
C VAL A 70 -3.01 1.53 -13.93
N LYS A 71 -2.96 2.81 -14.35
CA LYS A 71 -1.85 3.34 -15.17
C LYS A 71 -0.54 3.48 -14.38
N TYR A 72 -0.62 3.44 -13.06
CA TYR A 72 0.50 3.52 -12.13
C TYR A 72 1.13 2.14 -11.88
N GLY A 73 0.37 1.05 -12.04
CA GLY A 73 0.93 -0.30 -12.08
C GLY A 73 1.81 -0.48 -13.33
N ASP A 74 2.90 -1.24 -13.19
CA ASP A 74 3.82 -1.54 -14.28
C ASP A 74 3.03 -2.10 -15.48
N ARG A 75 2.96 -1.33 -16.57
CA ARG A 75 2.25 -1.74 -17.79
C ARG A 75 2.79 -3.06 -18.34
N GLN A 76 4.04 -3.40 -18.01
CA GLN A 76 4.62 -4.68 -18.37
C GLN A 76 3.94 -5.83 -17.62
N VAL A 77 3.49 -5.66 -16.37
CA VAL A 77 2.78 -6.73 -15.65
C VAL A 77 1.51 -7.11 -16.39
N LEU A 78 0.76 -6.15 -16.93
CA LEU A 78 -0.47 -6.43 -17.69
C LEU A 78 -0.22 -7.24 -18.97
N SER A 79 0.95 -7.07 -19.61
CA SER A 79 1.30 -7.82 -20.82
C SER A 79 2.06 -9.11 -20.55
N LEU A 80 2.91 -9.13 -19.51
CA LEU A 80 3.75 -10.25 -19.11
C LEU A 80 2.97 -11.29 -18.29
N TRP A 81 1.99 -10.88 -17.50
CA TRP A 81 1.20 -11.81 -16.67
C TRP A 81 0.56 -12.94 -17.50
N PRO A 82 -0.16 -12.66 -18.60
CA PRO A 82 -0.71 -13.75 -19.44
C PRO A 82 0.37 -14.63 -20.09
N MET A 83 1.58 -14.11 -20.29
CA MET A 83 2.71 -14.91 -20.80
C MET A 83 3.27 -15.83 -19.71
N LEU A 84 3.40 -15.33 -18.49
CA LEU A 84 3.85 -16.10 -17.33
C LEU A 84 2.82 -17.18 -16.97
N GLU A 85 1.54 -16.82 -16.90
CA GLU A 85 0.44 -17.72 -16.57
C GLU A 85 0.45 -18.98 -17.45
N ARG A 86 0.66 -18.82 -18.76
CA ARG A 86 0.78 -19.95 -19.70
C ARG A 86 2.01 -20.83 -19.48
N LYS A 87 3.06 -20.29 -18.85
CA LYS A 87 4.30 -21.02 -18.54
C LYS A 87 4.26 -21.67 -17.15
N ILE A 88 3.41 -21.18 -16.23
CA ILE A 88 3.28 -21.70 -14.86
C ILE A 88 3.22 -23.23 -14.83
N PRO A 89 2.34 -23.92 -15.59
CA PRO A 89 2.23 -25.38 -15.53
C PRO A 89 3.54 -26.10 -15.87
N ASN A 90 4.34 -25.56 -16.81
CA ASN A 90 5.59 -26.18 -17.25
C ASN A 90 6.65 -26.17 -16.15
N TYR A 91 6.61 -25.21 -15.21
CA TYR A 91 7.56 -25.15 -14.10
C TYR A 91 7.27 -26.17 -13.00
N PHE A 92 6.05 -26.73 -12.96
CA PHE A 92 5.63 -27.68 -11.93
C PHE A 92 5.51 -29.13 -12.44
N VAL A 93 5.95 -29.42 -13.67
CA VAL A 93 5.95 -30.79 -14.21
C VAL A 93 6.84 -31.68 -13.36
N GLY A 94 6.27 -32.77 -12.85
CA GLY A 94 6.99 -33.72 -11.98
C GLY A 94 7.15 -33.26 -10.53
N CYS A 95 6.65 -32.07 -10.16
CA CYS A 95 6.61 -31.61 -8.78
C CYS A 95 5.40 -32.19 -8.05
N GLN A 96 5.61 -32.78 -6.87
CA GLN A 96 4.53 -33.08 -5.94
C GLN A 96 4.19 -31.83 -5.14
N ILE A 97 3.09 -31.16 -5.48
CA ILE A 97 2.62 -29.97 -4.75
C ILE A 97 1.85 -30.43 -3.52
N VAL A 98 2.35 -30.08 -2.33
CA VAL A 98 1.69 -30.34 -1.05
C VAL A 98 1.19 -29.03 -0.44
N PRO A 99 -0.04 -28.98 0.13
CA PRO A 99 -0.51 -27.81 0.85
C PRO A 99 0.43 -27.46 2.01
N SER A 100 0.72 -26.18 2.18
CA SER A 100 1.55 -25.66 3.27
C SER A 100 1.04 -24.30 3.70
N LEU A 101 1.23 -23.96 4.97
CA LEU A 101 0.97 -22.60 5.45
C LEU A 101 2.06 -21.68 4.88
N LEU A 102 1.65 -20.68 4.10
CA LEU A 102 2.53 -19.69 3.51
C LEU A 102 2.24 -18.33 4.14
N HIS A 103 3.28 -17.57 4.48
CA HIS A 103 3.14 -16.19 4.97
C HIS A 103 2.44 -15.28 3.94
N GLY A 104 2.69 -15.50 2.64
CA GLY A 104 1.99 -14.83 1.54
C GLY A 104 2.52 -13.42 1.20
N ASP A 105 3.12 -12.72 2.17
CA ASP A 105 3.70 -11.38 1.97
C ASP A 105 5.07 -11.24 2.65
N LEU A 106 6.00 -12.16 2.36
CA LEU A 106 7.33 -12.16 3.00
C LEU A 106 8.31 -11.26 2.23
N TRP A 107 8.69 -10.13 2.82
CA TRP A 107 9.73 -9.22 2.33
C TRP A 107 10.39 -8.50 3.52
N SER A 108 11.45 -7.73 3.27
CA SER A 108 12.24 -7.09 4.34
C SER A 108 11.45 -6.14 5.23
N GLY A 109 10.29 -5.64 4.77
CA GLY A 109 9.38 -4.83 5.58
C GLY A 109 8.54 -5.63 6.59
N ASN A 110 8.44 -6.95 6.40
CA ASN A 110 7.57 -7.84 7.19
C ASN A 110 8.37 -8.87 8.03
N TYR A 111 9.67 -8.65 8.21
CA TYR A 111 10.52 -9.53 9.01
C TYR A 111 11.43 -8.73 9.94
N SER A 112 11.61 -9.21 11.17
CA SER A 112 12.41 -8.55 12.20
C SER A 112 13.44 -9.48 12.84
N TYR A 113 14.38 -8.87 13.57
CA TYR A 113 15.40 -9.56 14.35
C TYR A 113 15.33 -9.06 15.79
N ASP A 114 15.60 -9.96 16.74
CA ASP A 114 15.85 -9.65 18.14
C ASP A 114 17.29 -10.05 18.53
N ASP A 115 17.65 -9.85 19.80
CA ASP A 115 18.98 -10.13 20.33
C ASP A 115 19.34 -11.64 20.29
N ASN A 116 18.38 -12.52 20.08
CA ASN A 116 18.57 -13.97 19.92
C ASN A 116 18.60 -14.40 18.45
N GLY A 117 18.49 -13.47 17.51
CA GLY A 117 18.49 -13.71 16.08
C GLY A 117 17.14 -13.36 15.43
N PRO A 118 16.81 -13.94 14.27
CA PRO A 118 15.57 -13.63 13.60
C PRO A 118 14.33 -13.97 14.45
N GLY A 119 13.53 -12.95 14.77
CA GLY A 119 12.39 -13.03 15.69
C GLY A 119 11.08 -12.60 15.01
N SER A 120 10.10 -13.51 15.08
CA SER A 120 8.68 -13.46 14.68
C SER A 120 8.18 -12.33 13.76
N GLU A 121 7.63 -12.77 12.63
CA GLU A 121 6.85 -12.03 11.62
C GLU A 121 5.94 -10.95 12.23
N PHE A 122 6.20 -9.69 11.88
CA PHE A 122 5.26 -8.60 12.12
C PHE A 122 4.34 -8.48 10.90
N ASN A 123 3.12 -9.01 11.01
CA ASN A 123 2.11 -8.73 10.01
C ASN A 123 1.46 -7.37 10.28
N SER A 124 2.14 -6.29 9.88
CA SER A 124 1.48 -5.01 9.66
C SER A 124 1.04 -4.94 8.20
N LEU A 125 -0.06 -5.62 7.87
CA LEU A 125 -0.74 -5.47 6.58
C LEU A 125 -0.93 -3.97 6.29
N ILE A 126 -0.26 -3.48 5.25
CA ILE A 126 -0.66 -2.24 4.59
C ILE A 126 -0.97 -2.53 3.12
N TYR A 127 -2.14 -2.00 2.71
CA TYR A 127 -2.60 -1.70 1.36
C TYR A 127 -3.10 -2.86 0.46
N SER A 128 -4.38 -3.25 0.63
CA SER A 128 -5.31 -3.26 -0.52
C SER A 128 -6.79 -3.22 -0.07
N ARG A 129 -7.47 -2.14 -0.49
CA ARG A 129 -8.90 -1.76 -0.36
C ARG A 129 -9.46 -1.50 1.03
#